data_AF-A0A924D3S6-F1
#
_entry.id   AF-A0A924D3S6-F1
#
_cell.length_a   1.000
_cell.length_b   1.000
_cell.length_c   1.000
_cell.angle_alpha   90.00
_cell.angle_beta   90.00
_cell.angle_gamma   90.00
#
_symmetry.space_group_name_H-M   'P 1'
#
loop_
_entity.id
_entity.type
_entity.pdbx_description
1 polymer ?
#
loop_
_entity_poly.entity_id
_entity_poly.type
_entity_poly.pdbx_seq_one_letter_code
_entity_poly.pdbx_strand_id
1 'polypeptide(L)'
;MTLQQVLEIYRFQAIELNLNNGSFIIYTELIRISDNAVMDCIRTILDISETNDFVNDSQYSSTPFDWSKIKEQTKRGQLDYYAQRFPINNFFPLNTDTDIASLI
;
A
#
# COMPACT_ATOMS: atom_id res chain seq x y z
N MET A 1 -14.17 2.66 -15.92
CA MET A 1 -14.90 3.13 -14.71
C MET A 1 -14.09 4.28 -14.11
N THR A 2 -14.66 5.38 -13.62
CA THR A 2 -13.84 6.43 -12.97
C THR A 2 -13.46 6.02 -11.55
N LEU A 3 -12.43 6.65 -10.96
CA LEU A 3 -12.08 6.42 -9.55
C LEU A 3 -13.29 6.69 -8.63
N GLN A 4 -14.04 7.75 -8.91
CA GLN A 4 -15.24 8.11 -8.15
C GLN A 4 -16.31 7.01 -8.19
N GLN A 5 -16.54 6.40 -9.36
CA GLN A 5 -17.47 5.27 -9.50
C GLN A 5 -17.00 4.03 -8.73
N VAL A 6 -15.68 3.78 -8.67
CA VAL A 6 -15.14 2.71 -7.83
C VAL A 6 -15.38 3.01 -6.36
N LEU A 7 -15.14 4.25 -5.92
CA LEU A 7 -15.31 4.68 -4.53
C LEU A 7 -16.78 4.73 -4.06
N GLU A 8 -17.74 4.79 -4.98
CA GLU A 8 -19.17 4.65 -4.68
C GLU A 8 -19.56 3.19 -4.37
N ILE A 9 -18.82 2.22 -4.90
CA ILE A 9 -19.13 0.78 -4.78
C ILE A 9 -18.22 0.12 -3.74
N TYR A 10 -16.97 0.55 -3.67
CA TYR A 10 -15.91 -0.04 -2.86
C TYR A 10 -15.19 1.02 -2.06
N ARG A 11 -14.67 0.64 -0.90
CA ARG A 11 -13.67 1.42 -0.16
C ARG A 11 -12.42 0.59 0.04
N PHE A 12 -11.28 1.25 0.07
CA PHE A 12 -10.02 0.62 0.46
C PHE A 12 -9.81 0.85 1.96
N GLN A 13 -9.24 -0.14 2.63
CA GLN A 13 -8.89 -0.02 4.04
C GLN A 13 -7.47 -0.55 4.24
N ALA A 14 -6.56 0.32 4.66
CA ALA A 14 -5.20 -0.07 4.99
C ALA A 14 -5.07 -0.39 6.49
N ILE A 15 -4.46 -1.53 6.82
CA ILE A 15 -4.17 -1.95 8.20
C ILE A 15 -2.67 -2.20 8.34
N GLU A 16 -2.04 -1.53 9.28
CA GLU A 16 -0.64 -1.78 9.65
C GLU A 16 -0.59 -2.64 10.92
N LEU A 17 0.08 -3.78 10.85
CA LEU A 17 0.38 -4.60 12.02
C LEU A 17 1.88 -4.59 12.26
N ASN A 18 2.27 -4.26 13.49
CA ASN A 18 3.63 -4.49 13.97
C ASN A 18 3.66 -5.90 14.59
N LEU A 19 4.37 -6.83 13.95
CA LEU A 19 4.48 -8.19 14.48
C LEU A 19 5.47 -8.21 15.65
N ASN A 20 6.70 -7.73 15.43
CA ASN A 20 7.85 -7.82 16.32
C ASN A 20 8.79 -6.59 16.14
N ASN A 21 9.88 -6.48 16.92
CA ASN A 21 10.93 -5.43 16.78
C ASN A 21 11.63 -5.36 15.39
N GLY A 22 11.20 -6.12 14.39
CA GLY A 22 11.87 -6.24 13.10
C GLY A 22 10.96 -6.50 11.89
N SER A 23 9.63 -6.57 12.03
CA SER A 23 8.77 -6.87 10.87
C SER A 23 7.44 -6.12 10.94
N PHE A 24 7.07 -5.47 9.84
CA PHE A 24 5.76 -4.84 9.65
C PHE A 24 4.94 -5.60 8.62
N ILE A 25 3.64 -5.71 8.83
CA ILE A 25 2.71 -6.14 7.80
C ILE A 25 1.80 -4.98 7.43
N ILE A 26 1.61 -4.76 6.14
CA ILE A 26 0.63 -3.82 5.60
C ILE A 26 -0.40 -4.62 4.80
N TYR A 27 -1.65 -4.57 5.25
CA TYR A 27 -2.81 -5.08 4.52
C TYR A 27 -3.51 -3.92 3.83
N THR A 28 -3.96 -4.12 2.60
CA THR A 28 -5.01 -3.28 2.01
C THR A 28 -6.16 -4.16 1.57
N GLU A 29 -7.30 -3.98 2.22
CA GLU A 29 -8.55 -4.67 1.92
C GLU A 29 -9.38 -3.83 0.94
N LEU A 30 -10.03 -4.50 0.00
CA LEU A 30 -11.08 -3.94 -0.82
C LEU A 30 -12.43 -4.37 -0.26
N ILE A 31 -13.21 -3.42 0.22
CA ILE A 31 -14.49 -3.67 0.89
C ILE A 31 -15.62 -3.15 0.02
N ARG A 32 -16.60 -4.00 -0.31
CA ARG A 32 -17.83 -3.56 -0.97
C ARG A 32 -18.74 -2.85 0.02
N ILE A 33 -19.19 -1.65 -0.33
CA ILE A 33 -19.95 -0.78 0.57
C ILE A 33 -21.35 -1.32 0.86
N SER A 34 -22.01 -1.94 -0.14
CA SER A 34 -23.41 -2.37 -0.03
C SER A 34 -23.70 -3.36 1.10
N ASP A 35 -22.74 -4.22 1.42
CA ASP A 35 -22.88 -5.31 2.40
C ASP A 35 -21.66 -5.46 3.32
N ASN A 36 -20.72 -4.51 3.24
CA ASN A 36 -19.49 -4.50 4.02
C ASN A 36 -18.62 -5.76 3.84
N ALA A 37 -18.77 -6.48 2.72
CA ALA A 37 -18.02 -7.69 2.44
C ALA A 37 -16.60 -7.35 1.96
N VAL A 38 -15.60 -8.05 2.50
CA VAL A 38 -14.22 -8.02 1.99
C VAL A 38 -14.17 -8.81 0.70
N MET A 39 -13.91 -8.11 -0.40
CA MET A 39 -13.90 -8.67 -1.75
C MET A 39 -12.52 -9.17 -2.15
N ASP A 40 -11.46 -8.50 -1.67
CA ASP A 40 -10.07 -8.85 -1.95
C ASP A 40 -9.16 -8.28 -0.86
N CYS A 41 -7.96 -8.85 -0.72
CA CYS A 41 -6.97 -8.44 0.27
C CYS A 41 -5.56 -8.64 -0.28
N ILE A 42 -4.74 -7.58 -0.21
CA ILE A 42 -3.31 -7.66 -0.50
C ILE A 42 -2.56 -7.54 0.81
N ARG A 43 -1.55 -8.40 0.98
CA ARG A 43 -0.67 -8.42 2.14
C ARG A 43 0.77 -8.24 1.68
N THR A 44 1.45 -7.27 2.27
CA THR A 44 2.91 -7.09 2.14
C THR A 44 3.56 -7.22 3.51
N ILE A 45 4.62 -8.03 3.59
CA ILE A 45 5.46 -8.14 4.79
C ILE A 45 6.75 -7.38 4.50
N LEU A 46 7.07 -6.42 5.36
CA LEU A 46 8.33 -5.68 5.35
C LEU A 46 9.18 -6.21 6.50
N ASP A 47 10.22 -6.97 6.19
CA ASP A 47 11.19 -7.42 7.17
C ASP A 47 12.34 -6.40 7.29
N ILE A 48 12.36 -5.67 8.40
CA ILE A 48 13.35 -4.65 8.73
C ILE A 48 14.72 -5.28 8.96
N SER A 49 14.78 -6.50 9.52
CA SER A 49 16.05 -7.15 9.82
C SER A 49 16.78 -7.57 8.55
N GLU A 50 16.08 -8.22 7.62
CA GLU A 50 16.65 -8.58 6.31
C GLU A 50 16.99 -7.33 5.47
N THR A 51 16.16 -6.28 5.54
CA THR A 51 16.40 -5.06 4.77
C THR A 51 17.55 -4.23 5.36
N ASN A 52 17.72 -4.21 6.68
CA ASN A 52 18.85 -3.54 7.33
C ASN A 52 20.17 -4.26 7.06
N ASP A 53 20.18 -5.59 6.95
CA ASP A 53 21.38 -6.34 6.55
C ASP A 53 21.83 -5.95 5.13
N PHE A 54 20.89 -5.81 4.19
CA PHE A 54 21.17 -5.27 2.85
C PHE A 54 21.69 -3.83 2.89
N VAL A 55 21.12 -2.97 3.75
CA VAL A 55 21.55 -1.57 3.90
C VAL A 55 22.94 -1.47 4.55
N ASN A 56 23.27 -2.34 5.51
CA ASN A 56 24.57 -2.39 6.17
C ASN A 56 25.67 -2.93 5.26
N ASP A 57 25.36 -3.90 4.38
CA ASP A 57 26.29 -4.35 3.34
C ASP A 57 26.56 -3.27 2.28
N SER A 58 25.61 -2.33 2.10
CA SER A 58 25.81 -1.14 1.29
C SER A 58 26.57 -0.05 2.08
N GLN A 59 27.90 -0.16 2.15
CA GLN A 59 28.83 0.72 2.88
C GLN A 59 28.76 2.26 2.58
N TYR A 60 27.75 2.75 1.86
CA TYR A 60 27.73 4.11 1.30
C TYR A 60 26.39 4.87 1.43
N SER A 61 25.35 4.34 2.06
CA SER A 61 24.10 5.12 2.24
C SER A 61 24.17 6.04 3.46
N SER A 62 24.60 7.28 3.26
CA SER A 62 24.58 8.36 4.27
C SER A 62 23.18 8.94 4.55
N THR A 63 22.15 8.47 3.84
CA THR A 63 20.75 8.81 4.10
C THR A 63 20.12 7.77 5.03
N PRO A 64 19.63 8.15 6.23
CA PRO A 64 18.91 7.25 7.10
C PRO A 64 17.67 6.71 6.39
N PHE A 65 17.43 5.41 6.55
CA PHE A 65 16.34 4.72 5.90
C PHE A 65 15.00 5.19 6.48
N ASP A 66 14.17 5.81 5.66
CA ASP A 66 12.85 6.33 6.07
C ASP A 66 11.78 5.26 5.91
N TRP A 67 11.54 4.52 6.99
CA TRP A 67 10.51 3.48 7.06
C TRP A 67 9.09 4.00 6.82
N SER A 68 8.81 5.26 7.16
CA SER A 68 7.50 5.87 6.91
C SER A 68 7.25 5.99 5.41
N LYS A 69 8.27 6.47 4.67
CA LYS A 69 8.21 6.57 3.21
C LYS A 69 8.02 5.20 2.54
N ILE A 70 8.68 4.15 3.03
CA ILE A 70 8.52 2.79 2.49
C ILE A 70 7.11 2.26 2.73
N LYS A 71 6.55 2.49 3.91
CA LYS A 71 5.16 2.12 4.20
C LYS A 71 4.18 2.81 3.26
N GLU A 72 4.35 4.11 3.03
CA GLU A 72 3.54 4.87 2.07
C GLU A 72 3.66 4.34 0.65
N GLN A 73 4.88 4.08 0.18
CA GLN A 73 5.12 3.50 -1.15
C GLN A 73 4.53 2.09 -1.27
N THR A 74 4.55 1.31 -0.19
CA THR A 74 3.92 -0.01 -0.15
C THR A 74 2.40 0.09 -0.29
N LYS A 75 1.76 0.97 0.49
CA LYS A 75 0.31 1.25 0.35
C LYS A 75 -0.02 1.71 -1.06
N ARG A 76 0.83 2.57 -1.66
CA ARG A 76 0.66 3.02 -3.04
C ARG A 76 0.68 1.86 -4.03
N GLY A 77 1.70 1.01 -3.94
CA GLY A 77 1.82 -0.17 -4.81
C GLY A 77 0.62 -1.13 -4.67
N GLN A 78 0.07 -1.27 -3.47
CA GLN A 78 -1.15 -2.07 -3.24
C GLN A 78 -2.39 -1.44 -3.90
N LEU A 79 -2.55 -0.12 -3.84
CA LEU A 79 -3.64 0.58 -4.54
C LEU A 79 -3.48 0.50 -6.06
N ASP A 80 -2.26 0.65 -6.56
CA ASP A 80 -1.96 0.54 -7.98
C ASP A 80 -2.29 -0.86 -8.53
N TYR A 81 -2.05 -1.92 -7.73
CA TYR A 81 -2.48 -3.28 -8.09
C TYR A 81 -3.99 -3.38 -8.27
N TYR A 82 -4.78 -2.79 -7.36
CA TYR A 82 -6.24 -2.78 -7.51
C TYR A 82 -6.66 -1.98 -8.74
N ALA A 83 -6.01 -0.85 -9.02
CA ALA A 83 -6.31 -0.07 -10.20
C ALA A 83 -5.88 -0.72 -11.53
N GLN A 84 -5.01 -1.73 -11.51
CA GLN A 84 -4.77 -2.59 -12.67
C GLN A 84 -5.86 -3.66 -12.83
N ARG A 85 -6.42 -4.16 -11.72
CA ARG A 85 -7.51 -5.16 -11.72
C ARG A 85 -8.87 -4.58 -12.07
N PHE A 86 -9.18 -3.39 -11.57
CA PHE A 86 -10.34 -2.62 -12.00
C PHE A 86 -9.90 -1.76 -13.18
N PRO A 87 -10.56 -1.79 -14.34
CA PRO A 87 -10.26 -0.86 -15.43
C PRO A 87 -10.72 0.55 -15.03
N ILE A 88 -9.96 1.19 -14.15
CA ILE A 88 -10.19 2.55 -13.66
C ILE A 88 -9.58 3.51 -14.68
N ASN A 89 -10.42 4.24 -15.37
CA ASN A 89 -10.02 5.24 -16.36
C ASN A 89 -9.19 6.32 -15.66
N ASN A 90 -8.01 6.62 -16.22
CA ASN A 90 -7.09 7.66 -15.75
C ASN A 90 -6.49 7.45 -14.35
N PHE A 91 -6.63 6.25 -13.77
CA PHE A 91 -5.87 5.88 -12.57
C PHE A 91 -4.63 5.10 -13.02
N PHE A 92 -3.51 5.80 -13.12
CA PHE A 92 -2.25 5.19 -13.53
C PHE A 92 -1.46 4.73 -12.30
N PRO A 93 -0.84 3.54 -12.37
CA PRO A 93 0.15 3.13 -11.40
C PRO A 93 1.20 4.23 -11.21
N LEU A 94 1.57 4.55 -9.97
CA LEU A 94 2.59 5.54 -9.60
C LEU A 94 2.25 7.01 -9.92
N ASN A 95 0.99 7.37 -10.20
CA ASN A 95 0.60 8.78 -10.30
C ASN A 95 0.73 9.51 -8.94
N THR A 96 1.87 10.14 -8.70
CA THR A 96 2.17 10.88 -7.46
C THR A 96 1.23 12.05 -7.18
N ASP A 97 0.48 12.51 -8.18
CA ASP A 97 -0.47 13.63 -8.03
C ASP A 97 -1.77 13.21 -7.32
N THR A 98 -2.00 11.90 -7.18
CA THR A 98 -3.13 11.37 -6.40
C THR A 98 -2.71 11.17 -4.95
N ASP A 99 -3.31 11.98 -4.06
CA ASP A 99 -3.18 11.80 -2.62
C ASP A 99 -3.92 10.54 -2.17
N ILE A 100 -3.15 9.50 -1.86
CA ILE A 100 -3.70 8.22 -1.40
C ILE A 100 -4.21 8.27 0.03
N ALA A 101 -3.83 9.26 0.85
CA ALA A 101 -4.35 9.38 2.22
C ALA A 101 -5.86 9.66 2.23
N SER A 102 -6.40 10.21 1.13
CA SER A 102 -7.84 10.37 0.94
C SER A 102 -8.58 9.08 0.56
N LEU A 103 -7.85 8.01 0.22
CA LEU A 103 -8.39 6.76 -0.33
C LEU A 103 -8.37 5.58 0.66
N ILE A 104 -7.57 5.64 1.73
CA ILE A 104 -7.30 4.55 2.69
C ILE A 104 -7.30 5.02 4.14
#